data_AF-A0A225AD11-F1
#
_entry.id   AF-A0A225AD11-F1
#
_cell.length_a   1.000
_cell.length_b   1.000
_cell.length_c   1.000
_cell.angle_alpha   90.00
_cell.angle_beta   90.00
_cell.angle_gamma   90.00
#
_symmetry.space_group_name_H-M   'P 1'
#
loop_
_entity.id
_entity.type
_entity.pdbx_description
1 polymer ?
#
loop_
_entity_poly.entity_id
_entity_poly.type
_entity_poly.pdbx_seq_one_letter_code
_entity_poly.pdbx_strand_id
1 'polypeptide(L)'
;MAAPARRQSTMSTSSAATEKASSQYPDQQQQQPPSSSLRQSQLIQSQPGGGGLRVPSNRKTIYDRHLNRSQKADLSRASFAFLFAEMVIYAQRRVTGIQDLEKRLNEQGYPLGLRLLDLLFYRSISSTSSSALTSSSTSSSPPNRPLRILPLLHLIHGPLWRLLFQRPADALEHSVSPETPNEYMITDNDPLVNTYISVPKEMSMLNCAAFVAGIIEGVCDGCGFEAKVTAHNQGTEMWPGRTVFLVRFGESVMERENVLERAGVK
;
A
#
# COMPACT_ATOMS: atom_id res chain seq x y z
N MET A 1 49.36 -60.84 30.84
CA MET A 1 47.89 -60.81 30.98
C MET A 1 47.35 -60.51 29.58
N ALA A 2 46.83 -61.48 28.83
CA ALA A 2 45.67 -62.34 29.07
C ALA A 2 44.35 -61.62 28.78
N ALA A 3 43.65 -62.04 27.72
CA ALA A 3 42.32 -61.58 27.33
C ALA A 3 41.24 -62.54 27.84
N PRO A 4 39.96 -62.10 27.90
CA PRO A 4 38.86 -63.05 27.77
C PRO A 4 37.71 -62.64 26.83
N ALA A 5 37.20 -63.66 26.13
CA ALA A 5 35.79 -63.95 25.82
C ALA A 5 34.86 -62.92 25.13
N ARG A 6 34.43 -63.32 23.92
CA ARG A 6 33.23 -62.90 23.15
C ARG A 6 31.96 -63.57 23.67
N ARG A 7 30.78 -62.93 23.54
CA ARG A 7 29.45 -63.58 23.39
C ARG A 7 28.48 -62.72 22.54
N GLN A 8 27.33 -63.29 22.16
CA GLN A 8 26.44 -62.79 21.10
C GLN A 8 24.96 -62.86 21.52
N SER A 9 24.08 -62.17 20.77
CA SER A 9 22.61 -62.41 20.65
C SER A 9 21.78 -62.12 21.92
N THR A 10 20.45 -61.90 21.89
CA THR A 10 19.40 -62.33 20.95
C THR A 10 18.40 -61.22 20.54
N MET A 11 17.54 -61.53 19.56
CA MET A 11 16.29 -60.80 19.30
C MET A 11 15.25 -61.01 20.41
N SER A 12 14.23 -60.14 20.44
CA SER A 12 12.85 -60.47 20.83
C SER A 12 11.85 -59.53 20.14
N THR A 13 10.64 -60.04 19.89
CA THR A 13 9.51 -59.34 19.24
C THR A 13 8.32 -59.21 20.22
N SER A 14 7.14 -58.81 19.73
CA SER A 14 5.83 -58.84 20.42
C SER A 14 5.59 -57.77 21.50
N SER A 15 4.37 -57.39 21.87
CA SER A 15 3.06 -57.42 21.18
C SER A 15 2.03 -56.62 22.01
N ALA A 16 1.01 -56.03 21.39
CA ALA A 16 -0.18 -55.55 22.09
C ALA A 16 -1.44 -55.56 21.19
N ALA A 17 -2.38 -56.44 21.52
CA ALA A 17 -3.82 -56.24 21.31
C ALA A 17 -4.44 -55.83 22.68
N THR A 18 -5.71 -55.48 22.87
CA THR A 18 -6.94 -55.60 22.04
C THR A 18 -7.71 -54.25 22.07
N GLU A 19 -9.02 -54.05 21.83
CA GLU A 19 -10.22 -54.91 21.78
C GLU A 19 -11.32 -54.40 20.83
N LYS A 20 -12.28 -55.28 20.57
CA LYS A 20 -13.60 -55.17 19.91
C LYS A 20 -14.57 -54.21 20.66
N ALA A 21 -15.74 -53.78 20.16
CA ALA A 21 -16.60 -54.13 19.01
C ALA A 21 -17.58 -52.94 18.71
N SER A 22 -18.49 -52.87 17.71
CA SER A 22 -18.83 -53.65 16.49
C SER A 22 -19.95 -52.93 15.68
N SER A 23 -20.28 -53.45 14.48
CA SER A 23 -21.60 -53.45 13.82
C SER A 23 -21.98 -52.40 12.74
N GLN A 24 -22.32 -52.97 11.57
CA GLN A 24 -23.24 -52.51 10.50
C GLN A 24 -22.78 -51.50 9.41
N TYR A 25 -23.41 -51.68 8.24
CA TYR A 25 -23.19 -51.20 6.85
C TYR A 25 -24.59 -50.84 6.27
N PRO A 26 -24.77 -50.36 5.01
CA PRO A 26 -23.85 -49.86 3.96
C PRO A 26 -24.21 -48.38 3.55
N ASP A 27 -23.76 -47.67 2.49
CA ASP A 27 -23.70 -48.04 1.06
C ASP A 27 -23.09 -46.96 0.10
N GLN A 28 -22.72 -47.40 -1.11
CA GLN A 28 -22.54 -46.71 -2.41
C GLN A 28 -22.15 -45.21 -2.57
N GLN A 29 -20.97 -44.96 -3.16
CA GLN A 29 -20.75 -44.45 -4.56
C GLN A 29 -19.23 -44.20 -4.80
N GLN A 30 -18.47 -45.04 -5.51
CA GLN A 30 -18.40 -45.36 -6.97
C GLN A 30 -17.49 -44.41 -7.79
N GLN A 31 -16.49 -44.98 -8.49
CA GLN A 31 -15.40 -44.30 -9.23
C GLN A 31 -15.57 -44.44 -10.75
N GLN A 32 -15.03 -43.50 -11.56
CA GLN A 32 -14.42 -43.67 -12.91
C GLN A 32 -14.02 -42.28 -13.54
N PRO A 33 -13.38 -42.17 -14.73
CA PRO A 33 -11.91 -42.14 -14.87
C PRO A 33 -11.36 -40.89 -15.63
N PRO A 34 -10.03 -40.70 -15.74
CA PRO A 34 -9.45 -39.56 -16.48
C PRO A 34 -9.35 -39.78 -18.00
N SER A 35 -9.34 -38.68 -18.77
CA SER A 35 -9.05 -38.65 -20.21
C SER A 35 -8.16 -37.44 -20.56
N SER A 36 -7.53 -37.44 -21.74
CA SER A 36 -6.29 -36.68 -21.99
C SER A 36 -6.27 -35.81 -23.26
N SER A 37 -5.48 -34.73 -23.16
CA SER A 37 -4.73 -34.03 -24.21
C SER A 37 -5.32 -33.84 -25.61
N LEU A 38 -5.57 -32.59 -25.99
CA LEU A 38 -5.37 -32.11 -27.37
C LEU A 38 -4.82 -30.68 -27.39
N ARG A 39 -3.63 -30.49 -27.94
CA ARG A 39 -3.10 -29.16 -28.33
C ARG A 39 -3.63 -28.81 -29.72
N GLN A 40 -4.09 -27.58 -29.93
CA GLN A 40 -4.37 -27.06 -31.26
C GLN A 40 -3.44 -25.89 -31.58
N SER A 41 -2.82 -25.92 -32.76
CA SER A 41 -1.81 -24.94 -33.20
C SER A 41 -2.12 -24.46 -34.62
N GLN A 42 -2.52 -23.19 -34.75
CA GLN A 42 -2.71 -22.47 -36.00
C GLN A 42 -2.46 -20.97 -35.74
N LEU A 43 -1.97 -20.16 -36.67
CA LEU A 43 -1.25 -20.39 -37.93
C LEU A 43 -0.42 -19.11 -38.18
N ILE A 44 0.82 -19.22 -38.66
CA ILE A 44 1.65 -18.05 -39.00
C ILE A 44 1.44 -17.72 -40.48
N GLN A 45 1.04 -16.48 -40.79
CA GLN A 45 0.92 -15.99 -42.16
C GLN A 45 1.79 -14.73 -42.35
N SER A 46 2.50 -14.66 -43.48
CA SER A 46 3.68 -13.78 -43.64
C SER A 46 3.60 -12.80 -44.82
N GLN A 47 3.41 -11.51 -44.51
CA GLN A 47 3.64 -10.32 -45.38
C GLN A 47 2.82 -10.26 -46.70
N PRO A 48 2.66 -9.07 -47.33
CA PRO A 48 3.72 -8.22 -47.89
C PRO A 48 3.92 -6.88 -47.15
N GLY A 49 4.95 -6.13 -47.56
CA GLY A 49 5.29 -4.83 -46.98
C GLY A 49 4.50 -3.65 -47.55
N GLY A 50 4.38 -2.57 -46.76
CA GLY A 50 3.86 -1.28 -47.18
C GLY A 50 4.34 -0.19 -46.22
N GLY A 51 5.03 0.83 -46.73
CA GLY A 51 5.63 1.93 -45.95
C GLY A 51 4.64 2.98 -45.46
N GLY A 52 3.49 2.55 -44.93
CA GLY A 52 2.43 3.42 -44.42
C GLY A 52 2.46 3.58 -42.90
N LEU A 53 1.92 4.70 -42.41
CA LEU A 53 1.72 4.93 -40.97
C LEU A 53 0.77 3.86 -40.41
N ARG A 54 1.26 3.06 -39.45
CA ARG A 54 0.50 1.97 -38.83
C ARG A 54 -0.63 2.50 -37.94
N VAL A 55 -1.78 2.79 -38.54
CA VAL A 55 -3.03 3.02 -37.79
C VAL A 55 -3.47 1.75 -37.05
N PRO A 56 -3.94 1.84 -35.79
CA PRO A 56 -4.45 0.68 -35.07
C PRO A 56 -5.69 0.07 -35.75
N SER A 57 -5.71 -1.25 -35.92
CA SER A 57 -6.88 -1.99 -36.44
C SER A 57 -8.12 -1.85 -35.52
N ASN A 58 -7.88 -1.61 -34.21
CA ASN A 58 -8.92 -1.20 -33.28
C ASN A 58 -9.26 0.28 -33.50
N ARG A 59 -10.46 0.58 -33.99
CA ARG A 59 -10.92 1.94 -34.35
C ARG A 59 -10.89 2.98 -33.21
N LYS A 60 -10.59 2.57 -31.97
CA LYS A 60 -10.47 3.44 -30.80
C LYS A 60 -9.11 4.13 -30.80
N THR A 61 -9.12 5.40 -31.20
CA THR A 61 -7.96 6.29 -31.15
C THR A 61 -7.63 6.70 -29.71
N ILE A 62 -6.56 7.48 -29.52
CA ILE A 62 -6.25 8.11 -28.23
C ILE A 62 -7.29 9.14 -27.79
N TYR A 63 -8.10 9.66 -28.72
CA TYR A 63 -9.15 10.66 -28.45
C TYR A 63 -10.47 10.01 -27.98
N ASP A 64 -10.73 8.76 -28.37
CA ASP A 64 -11.87 7.96 -27.89
C ASP A 64 -11.71 7.45 -26.45
N ARG A 65 -10.61 7.84 -25.79
CA ARG A 65 -10.27 7.47 -24.42
C ARG A 65 -10.56 8.66 -23.50
N HIS A 66 -11.40 8.44 -22.49
CA HIS A 66 -11.59 9.43 -21.41
C HIS A 66 -10.23 9.85 -20.85
N LEU A 67 -9.93 11.14 -20.83
CA LEU A 67 -8.68 11.72 -20.29
C LEU A 67 -8.42 11.24 -18.85
N ASN A 68 -9.50 11.10 -18.06
CA ASN A 68 -9.47 10.65 -16.68
C ASN A 68 -9.19 9.15 -16.54
N ARG A 69 -9.45 8.35 -17.59
CA ARG A 69 -8.99 6.96 -17.72
C ARG A 69 -7.52 6.94 -18.16
N SER A 70 -6.68 7.61 -17.36
CA SER A 70 -5.23 7.51 -17.41
C SER A 70 -4.84 6.06 -17.65
N GLN A 71 -3.91 5.82 -18.58
CA GLN A 71 -3.15 4.59 -18.46
C GLN A 71 -2.42 4.68 -17.12
N LYS A 72 -2.39 3.59 -16.35
CA LYS A 72 -1.29 3.47 -15.40
C LYS A 72 -0.05 3.34 -16.27
N ALA A 73 0.72 4.42 -16.35
CA ALA A 73 2.04 4.38 -16.96
C ALA A 73 2.95 3.73 -15.90
N ASP A 74 2.85 2.41 -15.80
CA ASP A 74 3.53 1.60 -14.78
C ASP A 74 5.03 1.63 -15.05
N LEU A 75 5.68 2.68 -14.54
CA LEU A 75 7.13 2.85 -14.55
C LEU A 75 7.77 1.75 -13.69
N SER A 76 8.98 1.34 -14.06
CA SER A 76 9.72 0.36 -13.27
C SER A 76 9.93 0.88 -11.85
N ARG A 77 9.62 0.04 -10.85
CA ARG A 77 9.91 0.32 -9.43
C ARG A 77 11.40 0.65 -9.21
N ALA A 78 12.30 0.09 -10.03
CA ALA A 78 13.73 0.42 -10.02
C ALA A 78 14.05 1.84 -10.51
N SER A 79 13.26 2.40 -11.44
CA SER A 79 13.44 3.79 -11.90
C SER A 79 13.11 4.80 -10.79
N PHE A 80 12.08 4.51 -9.97
CA PHE A 80 11.82 5.26 -8.75
C PHE A 80 12.94 5.07 -7.72
N ALA A 81 13.38 3.82 -7.50
CA ALA A 81 14.43 3.47 -6.56
C ALA A 81 15.72 4.29 -6.78
N PHE A 82 16.26 4.31 -8.00
CA PHE A 82 17.50 5.04 -8.30
C PHE A 82 17.35 6.57 -8.15
N LEU A 83 16.20 7.13 -8.57
CA LEU A 83 15.93 8.56 -8.40
C LEU A 83 15.82 8.94 -6.92
N PHE A 84 15.07 8.16 -6.14
CA PHE A 84 14.87 8.39 -4.72
C PHE A 84 16.16 8.20 -3.91
N ALA A 85 16.98 7.20 -4.25
CA ALA A 85 18.28 7.00 -3.62
C ALA A 85 19.21 8.22 -3.80
N GLU A 86 19.34 8.78 -5.01
CA GLU A 86 20.15 9.99 -5.22
C GLU A 86 19.49 11.24 -4.59
N MET A 87 18.15 11.34 -4.48
CA MET A 87 17.50 12.40 -3.70
C MET A 87 17.90 12.36 -2.22
N VAL A 88 17.90 11.16 -1.61
CA VAL A 88 18.33 10.95 -0.22
C VAL A 88 19.82 11.28 -0.05
N ILE A 89 20.68 10.78 -0.95
CA ILE A 89 22.12 11.07 -0.93
C ILE A 89 22.40 12.58 -1.15
N TYR A 90 21.68 13.23 -2.05
CA TYR A 90 21.77 14.66 -2.33
C TYR A 90 21.40 15.51 -1.10
N ALA A 91 20.38 15.09 -0.34
CA ALA A 91 20.00 15.72 0.91
C ALA A 91 21.04 15.45 2.02
N GLN A 92 21.48 14.20 2.18
CA GLN A 92 22.49 13.76 3.16
C GLN A 92 23.80 14.54 3.01
N ARG A 93 24.31 14.74 1.78
CA ARG A 93 25.51 15.54 1.49
C ARG A 93 25.42 17.03 1.91
N ARG A 94 24.26 17.51 2.35
CA ARG A 94 23.99 18.92 2.71
C ARG A 94 23.42 19.07 4.13
N VAL A 95 23.55 18.05 4.97
CA VAL A 95 22.95 17.94 6.29
C VAL A 95 23.91 17.25 7.25
N THR A 96 23.90 17.65 8.52
CA THR A 96 24.75 17.08 9.59
C THR A 96 24.03 16.10 10.52
N GLY A 97 22.70 16.21 10.69
CA GLY A 97 21.90 15.39 11.61
C GLY A 97 20.79 14.56 10.93
N ILE A 98 20.40 13.44 11.55
CA ILE A 98 19.31 12.58 11.05
C ILE A 98 17.98 13.35 10.99
N GLN A 99 17.63 14.09 12.05
CA GLN A 99 16.39 14.87 12.12
C GLN A 99 16.30 15.96 11.04
N ASP A 100 17.40 16.65 10.75
CA ASP A 100 17.48 17.63 9.66
C ASP A 100 17.29 16.98 8.28
N LEU A 101 17.75 15.73 8.12
CA LEU A 101 17.64 14.98 6.87
C LEU A 101 16.21 14.47 6.66
N GLU A 102 15.57 13.96 7.72
CA GLU A 102 14.15 13.60 7.72
C GLU A 102 13.26 14.81 7.47
N LYS A 103 13.54 15.95 8.13
CA LYS A 103 12.87 17.23 7.86
C LYS A 103 13.00 17.63 6.39
N ARG A 104 14.20 17.57 5.82
CA ARG A 104 14.46 17.93 4.42
C ARG A 104 13.82 16.97 3.41
N LEU A 105 13.62 15.71 3.78
CA LEU A 105 12.84 14.74 3.01
C LEU A 105 11.33 15.03 3.09
N ASN A 106 10.81 15.38 4.27
CA ASN A 106 9.42 15.85 4.44
C ASN A 106 9.15 17.11 3.60
N GLU A 107 10.05 18.11 3.62
CA GLU A 107 9.99 19.31 2.78
C GLU A 107 9.94 19.00 1.27
N GLN A 108 10.59 17.91 0.80
CA GLN A 108 10.51 17.45 -0.59
C GLN A 108 9.21 16.70 -0.92
N GLY A 109 8.62 16.00 0.05
CA GLY A 109 7.34 15.31 -0.10
C GLY A 109 6.14 16.25 -0.10
N TYR A 110 6.18 17.32 0.71
CA TYR A 110 5.11 18.31 0.88
C TYR A 110 4.48 18.84 -0.43
N PRO A 111 5.25 19.40 -1.40
CA PRO A 111 4.66 19.91 -2.64
C PRO A 111 4.04 18.80 -3.52
N LEU A 112 4.45 17.54 -3.36
CA LEU A 112 3.81 16.41 -4.05
C LEU A 112 2.44 16.10 -3.43
N GLY A 113 2.30 16.19 -2.11
CA GLY A 113 1.02 16.04 -1.41
C GLY A 113 -0.06 16.97 -1.95
N LEU A 114 0.24 18.27 -2.05
CA LEU A 114 -0.65 19.28 -2.62
C LEU A 114 -1.08 18.93 -4.05
N ARG A 115 -0.15 18.52 -4.93
CA ARG A 115 -0.46 18.17 -6.33
C ARG A 115 -1.19 16.84 -6.48
N LEU A 116 -0.94 15.88 -5.60
CA LEU A 116 -1.63 14.59 -5.59
C LEU A 116 -3.09 14.75 -5.11
N LEU A 117 -3.37 15.69 -4.22
CA LEU A 117 -4.72 16.01 -3.77
C LEU A 117 -5.62 16.49 -4.93
N ASP A 118 -5.15 17.46 -5.73
CA ASP A 118 -5.85 17.94 -6.93
C ASP A 118 -6.16 16.77 -7.89
N LEU A 119 -5.18 15.89 -8.11
CA LEU A 119 -5.32 14.72 -8.99
C LEU A 119 -6.27 13.65 -8.44
N LEU A 120 -6.35 13.47 -7.11
CA LEU A 120 -7.32 12.58 -6.47
C LEU A 120 -8.75 13.11 -6.65
N PHE A 121 -8.97 14.40 -6.38
CA PHE A 121 -10.28 15.03 -6.54
C PHE A 121 -10.74 15.06 -8.01
N TYR A 122 -9.87 15.40 -8.95
CA TYR A 122 -10.18 15.43 -10.38
C TYR A 122 -10.54 14.04 -10.94
N ARG A 123 -9.81 12.98 -10.53
CA ARG A 123 -10.14 11.59 -10.90
C ARG A 123 -11.39 11.07 -10.20
N SER A 124 -11.65 11.52 -8.97
CA SER A 124 -12.87 11.18 -8.22
C SER A 124 -14.13 11.68 -8.94
N ILE A 125 -14.15 12.95 -9.37
CA ILE A 125 -15.21 13.54 -10.20
C ILE A 125 -15.58 12.59 -11.35
N SER A 126 -14.59 12.18 -12.15
CA SER A 126 -14.86 11.38 -13.35
C SER A 126 -15.33 9.95 -13.07
N SER A 127 -15.15 9.47 -11.83
CA SER A 127 -15.53 8.11 -11.41
C SER A 127 -16.97 8.06 -10.92
N THR A 128 -17.50 9.16 -10.38
CA THR A 128 -18.94 9.32 -10.07
C THR A 128 -19.73 9.88 -11.25
N SER A 129 -19.08 10.58 -12.19
CA SER A 129 -19.70 11.06 -13.45
C SER A 129 -20.19 9.96 -14.41
N SER A 130 -20.08 8.66 -14.11
CA SER A 130 -20.86 7.62 -14.81
C SER A 130 -22.30 7.49 -14.31
N SER A 131 -22.59 8.04 -13.12
CA SER A 131 -23.91 7.98 -12.46
C SER A 131 -24.51 9.37 -12.18
N ALA A 132 -23.72 10.45 -12.27
CA ALA A 132 -24.15 11.82 -11.99
C ALA A 132 -24.65 12.62 -13.22
N LEU A 133 -24.75 12.00 -14.41
CA LEU A 133 -25.19 12.67 -15.65
C LEU A 133 -26.71 12.93 -15.70
N THR A 134 -27.47 12.42 -14.73
CA THR A 134 -28.94 12.49 -14.67
C THR A 134 -29.48 13.53 -13.69
N SER A 135 -28.64 14.11 -12.84
CA SER A 135 -29.03 15.14 -11.87
C SER A 135 -28.87 16.55 -12.45
N SER A 136 -29.94 17.07 -13.06
CA SER A 136 -30.03 18.46 -13.51
C SER A 136 -30.22 19.43 -12.33
N SER A 137 -29.18 19.58 -11.51
CA SER A 137 -29.18 20.42 -10.30
C SER A 137 -28.05 21.45 -10.37
N THR A 138 -28.39 22.74 -10.26
CA THR A 138 -27.45 23.87 -10.23
C THR A 138 -26.62 23.96 -8.95
N SER A 139 -26.81 23.03 -8.00
CA SER A 139 -25.91 22.81 -6.88
C SER A 139 -24.59 22.21 -7.38
N SER A 140 -23.58 23.07 -7.58
CA SER A 140 -22.19 22.64 -7.72
C SER A 140 -21.69 22.06 -6.39
N SER A 141 -21.99 20.78 -6.14
CA SER A 141 -21.30 20.04 -5.08
C SER A 141 -19.81 20.06 -5.41
N PRO A 142 -18.96 20.60 -4.51
CA PRO A 142 -17.53 20.65 -4.77
C PRO A 142 -16.97 19.22 -4.86
N PRO A 143 -15.76 19.03 -5.42
CA PRO A 143 -15.04 17.78 -5.25
C PRO A 143 -15.02 17.38 -3.78
N ASN A 144 -15.20 16.08 -3.53
CA ASN A 144 -15.57 15.51 -2.22
C ASN A 144 -14.48 15.68 -1.15
N ARG A 145 -14.27 16.93 -0.73
CA ARG A 145 -13.27 17.40 0.22
C ARG A 145 -13.72 17.01 1.62
N PRO A 146 -12.87 16.34 2.42
CA PRO A 146 -13.22 16.00 3.79
C PRO A 146 -13.46 17.28 4.60
N LEU A 147 -14.57 17.31 5.35
CA LEU A 147 -14.90 18.40 6.30
C LEU A 147 -14.62 18.00 7.76
N ARG A 148 -14.36 16.71 8.00
CA ARG A 148 -14.08 16.08 9.29
C ARG A 148 -12.76 15.31 9.23
N ILE A 149 -12.09 15.11 10.38
CA ILE A 149 -10.78 14.46 10.47
C ILE A 149 -10.83 12.99 9.98
N LEU A 150 -11.81 12.18 10.41
CA LEU A 150 -11.87 10.77 10.02
C LEU A 150 -11.96 10.57 8.49
N PRO A 151 -12.84 11.27 7.74
CA PRO A 151 -12.85 11.24 6.27
C PRO A 151 -11.53 11.63 5.60
N LEU A 152 -10.77 12.59 6.17
CA LEU A 152 -9.43 12.93 5.67
C LEU A 152 -8.45 11.76 5.86
N LEU A 153 -8.42 11.16 7.03
CA LEU A 153 -7.57 10.01 7.31
C LEU A 153 -7.91 8.79 6.43
N HIS A 154 -9.20 8.58 6.12
CA HIS A 154 -9.63 7.56 5.15
C HIS A 154 -9.24 7.89 3.70
N LEU A 155 -9.25 9.17 3.29
CA LEU A 155 -8.75 9.64 1.99
C LEU A 155 -7.24 9.36 1.84
N ILE A 156 -6.48 9.49 2.93
CA ILE A 156 -5.04 9.19 2.99
C ILE A 156 -4.81 7.66 2.96
N HIS A 157 -5.37 6.93 3.93
CA HIS A 157 -5.21 5.48 4.11
C HIS A 157 -5.64 4.64 2.89
N GLY A 158 -6.70 5.06 2.18
CA GLY A 158 -7.23 4.35 1.02
C GLY A 158 -6.80 4.96 -0.32
N PRO A 159 -7.48 6.01 -0.81
CA PRO A 159 -7.20 6.61 -2.13
C PRO A 159 -5.77 7.08 -2.37
N LEU A 160 -5.14 7.81 -1.44
CA LEU A 160 -3.75 8.29 -1.62
C LEU A 160 -2.75 7.12 -1.60
N TRP A 161 -2.86 6.21 -0.63
CA TRP A 161 -2.00 5.03 -0.55
C TRP A 161 -2.09 4.17 -1.82
N ARG A 162 -3.29 3.95 -2.35
CA ARG A 162 -3.48 3.23 -3.62
C ARG A 162 -2.93 3.99 -4.84
N LEU A 163 -2.89 5.32 -4.81
CA LEU A 163 -2.29 6.12 -5.88
C LEU A 163 -0.76 6.01 -5.86
N LEU A 164 -0.14 6.05 -4.68
CA LEU A 164 1.31 5.96 -4.48
C LEU A 164 1.85 4.53 -4.64
N PHE A 165 1.22 3.56 -3.97
CA PHE A 165 1.79 2.24 -3.68
C PHE A 165 0.93 1.06 -4.18
N GLN A 166 -0.19 1.34 -4.86
CA GLN A 166 -1.13 0.35 -5.42
C GLN A 166 -1.86 -0.56 -4.40
N ARG A 167 -1.63 -0.38 -3.10
CA ARG A 167 -2.37 -0.98 -1.97
C ARG A 167 -2.88 0.10 -1.01
N PRO A 168 -3.92 -0.14 -0.18
CA PRO A 168 -4.18 0.69 0.98
C PRO A 168 -3.00 0.63 1.99
N ALA A 169 -3.01 1.52 2.98
CA ALA A 169 -2.21 1.34 4.19
C ALA A 169 -2.70 0.12 4.99
N ASP A 170 -1.90 -0.32 5.97
CA ASP A 170 -2.15 -1.55 6.71
C ASP A 170 -3.08 -1.35 7.92
N ALA A 171 -2.99 -0.19 8.59
CA ALA A 171 -3.92 0.21 9.64
C ALA A 171 -4.06 1.74 9.75
N LEU A 172 -5.17 2.18 10.35
CA LEU A 172 -5.45 3.54 10.78
C LEU A 172 -5.97 3.50 12.21
N GLU A 173 -5.27 4.17 13.12
CA GLU A 173 -5.51 4.15 14.57
C GLU A 173 -5.55 5.59 15.11
N HIS A 174 -6.19 5.80 16.26
CA HIS A 174 -6.18 7.07 17.00
C HIS A 174 -5.31 6.91 18.26
N SER A 175 -4.60 7.96 18.68
CA SER A 175 -3.74 7.89 19.86
C SER A 175 -4.58 7.59 21.11
N VAL A 176 -4.26 6.48 21.77
CA VAL A 176 -4.84 6.09 23.06
C VAL A 176 -4.22 6.84 24.24
N SER A 177 -3.19 7.66 23.99
CA SER A 177 -2.50 8.45 25.02
C SER A 177 -3.34 9.67 25.39
N PRO A 178 -3.78 9.82 26.66
CA PRO A 178 -4.58 10.97 27.09
C PRO A 178 -3.84 12.31 27.01
N GLU A 179 -2.51 12.28 26.89
CA GLU A 179 -1.64 13.45 26.71
C GLU A 179 -1.57 13.92 25.24
N THR A 180 -1.94 13.09 24.25
CA THR A 180 -1.89 13.43 22.82
C THR A 180 -3.17 13.08 22.03
N PRO A 181 -4.36 13.56 22.45
CA PRO A 181 -5.62 13.27 21.77
C PRO A 181 -5.72 13.83 20.34
N ASN A 182 -4.79 14.71 19.94
CA ASN A 182 -4.68 15.27 18.59
C ASN A 182 -3.78 14.45 17.63
N GLU A 183 -3.27 13.30 18.06
CA GLU A 183 -2.41 12.41 17.26
C GLU A 183 -3.19 11.20 16.70
N TYR A 184 -3.00 10.94 15.42
CA TYR A 184 -3.50 9.76 14.71
C TYR A 184 -2.34 9.00 14.09
N MET A 185 -2.47 7.68 13.97
CA MET A 185 -1.42 6.78 13.52
C MET A 185 -1.86 6.07 12.23
N ILE A 186 -1.06 6.18 11.17
CA ILE A 186 -1.20 5.35 9.97
C ILE A 186 -0.05 4.35 9.97
N THR A 187 -0.34 3.06 9.92
CA THR A 187 0.68 1.99 9.85
C THR A 187 0.92 1.58 8.41
N ASP A 188 2.19 1.42 8.03
CA ASP A 188 2.62 0.70 6.83
C ASP A 188 3.63 -0.38 7.20
N ASN A 189 3.36 -1.64 6.84
CA ASN A 189 4.19 -2.80 7.21
C ASN A 189 5.39 -3.04 6.27
N ASP A 190 5.29 -2.64 4.99
CA ASP A 190 6.36 -2.72 3.97
C ASP A 190 6.43 -1.41 3.18
N PRO A 191 6.86 -0.30 3.82
CA PRO A 191 6.87 1.02 3.21
C PRO A 191 7.88 1.05 2.05
N LEU A 192 7.37 1.14 0.81
CA LEU A 192 8.13 0.95 -0.43
C LEU A 192 9.37 1.83 -0.57
N VAL A 193 9.41 3.00 0.08
CA VAL A 193 10.57 3.90 0.12
C VAL A 193 11.77 3.31 0.89
N ASN A 194 11.51 2.47 1.89
CA ASN A 194 12.55 1.82 2.69
C ASN A 194 13.08 0.54 2.00
N THR A 195 12.27 -0.11 1.15
CA THR A 195 12.68 -1.29 0.35
C THR A 195 13.80 -1.01 -0.66
N TYR A 196 14.04 0.28 -1.00
CA TYR A 196 14.96 0.68 -2.09
C TYR A 196 16.27 1.34 -1.64
N ILE A 197 16.50 1.44 -0.34
CA ILE A 197 17.65 2.16 0.21
C ILE A 197 18.50 1.25 1.09
N SER A 198 19.79 1.15 0.75
CA SER A 198 20.79 0.56 1.63
C SER A 198 21.29 1.63 2.60
N VAL A 199 20.56 1.84 3.69
CA VAL A 199 20.95 2.81 4.73
C VAL A 199 22.25 2.33 5.41
N PRO A 200 23.30 3.17 5.53
CA PRO A 200 24.51 2.84 6.27
C PRO A 200 24.20 2.45 7.73
N LYS A 201 25.00 1.56 8.32
CA LYS A 201 24.74 1.03 9.68
C LYS A 201 24.73 2.14 10.74
N GLU A 202 25.51 3.18 10.49
CA GLU A 202 25.70 4.39 11.28
C GLU A 202 24.45 5.30 11.28
N MET A 203 23.50 5.05 10.38
CA MET A 203 22.25 5.80 10.21
C MET A 203 21.00 4.91 10.26
N SER A 204 21.08 3.70 10.86
CA SER A 204 19.96 2.72 10.86
C SER A 204 18.66 3.19 11.51
N MET A 205 18.70 4.27 12.31
CA MET A 205 17.50 4.92 12.88
C MET A 205 16.80 5.91 11.93
N LEU A 206 17.42 6.26 10.80
CA LEU A 206 16.85 7.20 9.83
C LEU A 206 15.68 6.56 9.07
N ASN A 207 14.53 7.23 9.05
CA ASN A 207 13.37 6.78 8.30
C ASN A 207 13.13 7.64 7.05
N CYS A 208 13.49 7.12 5.87
CA CYS A 208 13.20 7.80 4.60
C CYS A 208 11.70 7.91 4.29
N ALA A 209 10.84 7.19 5.01
CA ALA A 209 9.41 7.45 5.02
C ALA A 209 9.05 8.86 5.52
N ALA A 210 9.98 9.64 6.08
CA ALA A 210 9.81 11.08 6.27
C ALA A 210 9.42 11.83 4.98
N PHE A 211 9.86 11.34 3.80
CA PHE A 211 9.37 11.83 2.50
C PHE A 211 7.87 11.58 2.31
N VAL A 212 7.39 10.39 2.68
CA VAL A 212 5.96 10.04 2.61
C VAL A 212 5.16 10.79 3.68
N ALA A 213 5.73 11.03 4.87
CA ALA A 213 5.15 11.93 5.87
C ALA A 213 4.92 13.33 5.29
N GLY A 214 5.88 13.89 4.55
CA GLY A 214 5.71 15.14 3.83
C GLY A 214 4.54 15.12 2.84
N ILE A 215 4.39 14.03 2.07
CA ILE A 215 3.24 13.87 1.14
C ILE A 215 1.91 13.88 1.90
N ILE A 216 1.83 13.25 3.07
CA ILE A 216 0.63 13.26 3.93
C ILE A 216 0.38 14.69 4.47
N GLU A 217 1.43 15.37 4.95
CA GLU A 217 1.38 16.72 5.48
C GLU A 217 0.81 17.71 4.45
N GLY A 218 1.32 17.68 3.21
CA GLY A 218 0.78 18.48 2.10
C GLY A 218 -0.65 18.12 1.68
N VAL A 219 -1.12 16.90 1.96
CA VAL A 219 -2.54 16.51 1.75
C VAL A 219 -3.44 17.05 2.87
N CYS A 220 -2.99 17.00 4.12
CA CYS A 220 -3.69 17.58 5.28
C CYS A 220 -3.85 19.10 5.12
N ASP A 221 -2.75 19.83 4.89
CA ASP A 221 -2.73 21.27 4.62
C ASP A 221 -3.57 21.63 3.39
N GLY A 222 -3.43 20.87 2.29
CA GLY A 222 -4.24 21.06 1.09
C GLY A 222 -5.74 20.90 1.35
N CYS A 223 -6.14 20.03 2.30
CA CYS A 223 -7.52 19.88 2.77
C CYS A 223 -7.95 20.95 3.78
N GLY A 224 -7.05 21.82 4.26
CA GLY A 224 -7.32 22.82 5.29
C GLY A 224 -7.33 22.26 6.71
N PHE A 225 -6.54 21.21 6.96
CA PHE A 225 -6.31 20.59 8.27
C PHE A 225 -4.82 20.70 8.58
N GLU A 226 -4.41 21.84 9.15
CA GLU A 226 -3.03 22.06 9.60
C GLU A 226 -2.57 20.89 10.48
N ALA A 227 -1.48 20.24 10.08
CA ALA A 227 -0.94 19.08 10.79
C ALA A 227 0.57 19.00 10.64
N LYS A 228 1.26 18.42 11.63
CA LYS A 228 2.64 17.95 11.47
C LYS A 228 2.64 16.44 11.34
N VAL A 229 3.38 15.92 10.35
CA VAL A 229 3.51 14.47 10.13
C VAL A 229 4.95 14.02 10.30
N THR A 230 5.16 12.97 11.09
CA THR A 230 6.48 12.35 11.32
C THR A 230 6.39 10.83 11.10
N ALA A 231 7.49 10.20 10.66
CA ALA A 231 7.52 8.78 10.32
C ALA A 231 8.50 8.03 11.24
N HIS A 232 7.98 7.11 12.04
CA HIS A 232 8.75 6.39 13.05
C HIS A 232 8.89 4.93 12.65
N ASN A 233 10.11 4.38 12.72
CA ASN A 233 10.30 2.94 12.55
C ASN A 233 9.79 2.24 13.83
N GLN A 234 8.81 1.35 13.67
CA GLN A 234 8.22 0.57 14.74
C GLN A 234 8.09 -0.89 14.29
N GLY A 235 9.23 -1.44 13.86
CA GLY A 235 9.39 -2.83 13.42
C GLY A 235 8.87 -3.84 14.43
N THR A 236 8.26 -4.92 13.92
CA THR A 236 7.86 -6.10 14.69
C THR A 236 8.61 -7.34 14.18
N GLU A 237 8.52 -8.46 14.90
CA GLU A 237 9.13 -9.74 14.48
C GLU A 237 8.67 -10.18 13.07
N MET A 238 7.40 -9.94 12.73
CA MET A 238 6.82 -10.21 11.41
C MET A 238 7.20 -9.14 10.37
N TRP A 239 7.32 -7.88 10.79
CA TRP A 239 7.48 -6.72 9.90
C TRP A 239 8.61 -5.80 10.41
N PRO A 240 9.90 -6.16 10.23
CA PRO A 240 11.02 -5.38 10.75
C PRO A 240 11.21 -4.01 10.07
N GLY A 241 10.59 -3.80 8.90
CA GLY A 241 10.56 -2.52 8.18
C GLY A 241 9.36 -1.61 8.51
N ARG A 242 8.45 -2.05 9.40
CA ARG A 242 7.18 -1.37 9.69
C ARG A 242 7.41 0.08 10.13
N THR A 243 6.67 1.00 9.51
CA THR A 243 6.66 2.42 9.84
C THR A 243 5.28 2.85 10.32
N VAL A 244 5.26 3.69 11.34
CA VAL A 244 4.05 4.40 11.80
C VAL A 244 4.21 5.88 11.48
N PHE A 245 3.24 6.44 10.76
CA PHE A 245 3.13 7.86 10.50
C PHE A 245 2.26 8.49 11.59
N LEU A 246 2.88 9.30 12.46
CA LEU A 246 2.16 10.13 13.43
C LEU A 246 1.69 11.41 12.73
N VAL A 247 0.38 11.56 12.58
CA VAL A 247 -0.30 12.75 12.07
C VAL A 247 -0.84 13.52 13.27
N ARG A 248 -0.22 14.65 13.61
CA ARG A 248 -0.62 15.51 14.73
C ARG A 248 -1.31 16.76 14.23
N PHE A 249 -2.61 16.90 14.47
CA PHE A 249 -3.39 18.05 14.03
C PHE A 249 -3.19 19.28 14.94
N GLY A 250 -3.22 20.47 14.35
CA GLY A 250 -3.20 21.74 15.08
C GLY A 250 -4.41 21.93 15.99
N GLU A 251 -4.26 22.72 17.05
CA GLU A 251 -5.32 22.99 18.04
C GLU A 251 -6.58 23.57 17.39
N SER A 252 -6.40 24.53 16.46
CA SER A 252 -7.44 25.13 15.61
C SER A 252 -8.28 24.10 14.82
N VAL A 253 -7.67 22.98 14.43
CA VAL A 253 -8.33 21.88 13.70
C VAL A 253 -9.15 21.01 14.65
N MET A 254 -8.63 20.77 15.86
CA MET A 254 -9.32 20.01 16.92
C MET A 254 -10.51 20.79 17.49
N GLU A 255 -10.38 22.10 17.68
CA GLU A 255 -11.49 22.99 18.03
C GLU A 255 -12.62 22.92 16.99
N ARG A 256 -12.25 23.04 15.70
CA ARG A 256 -13.20 22.95 14.57
C ARG A 256 -13.90 21.60 14.52
N GLU A 257 -13.17 20.51 14.70
CA GLU A 257 -13.73 19.14 14.74
C GLU A 257 -14.76 19.00 15.87
N ASN A 258 -14.44 19.51 17.06
CA ASN A 258 -15.32 19.48 18.25
C ASN A 258 -16.59 20.33 18.05
N VAL A 259 -16.48 21.51 17.40
CA VAL A 259 -17.64 22.34 17.03
C VAL A 259 -18.54 21.63 16.01
N LEU A 260 -17.95 20.99 14.98
CA LEU A 260 -18.70 20.23 13.98
C LEU A 260 -19.37 18.98 14.56
N GLU A 261 -18.74 18.33 15.54
CA GLU A 261 -19.32 17.22 16.30
C GLU A 261 -20.52 17.65 17.12
N ARG A 262 -20.41 18.74 17.91
CA ARG A 262 -21.53 19.32 18.66
C ARG A 262 -22.68 19.78 17.76
N ALA A 263 -22.38 20.24 16.56
CA ALA A 263 -23.37 20.61 15.54
C ALA A 263 -24.00 19.40 14.81
N GLY A 264 -23.54 18.17 15.07
CA GLY A 264 -24.03 16.95 14.44
C GLY A 264 -23.65 16.80 12.95
N VAL A 265 -22.69 17.59 12.46
CA VAL A 265 -22.25 17.60 11.05
C VAL A 265 -21.35 16.39 10.82
N LYS A 266 -21.87 15.39 10.09
CA LYS A 266 -21.18 14.14 9.73
C LYS A 266 -20.33 14.29 8.47
#